data_AF-A0A1A7BEY4-F1
#
_entry.id   AF-A0A1A7BEY4-F1
#
_cell.length_a   1.000
_cell.length_b   1.000
_cell.length_c   1.000
_cell.angle_alpha   90.00
_cell.angle_beta   90.00
_cell.angle_gamma   90.00
#
_symmetry.space_group_name_H-M   'P 1'
#
loop_
_entity.id
_entity.type
_entity.pdbx_description
1 polymer ?
#
loop_
_entity_poly.entity_id
_entity_poly.type
_entity_poly.pdbx_seq_one_letter_code
_entity_poly.pdbx_strand_id
1 'polypeptide(L)' 'MIDYFALALGHGLMAIALLRLVLRADVDDDPLLGRLKSDTAENSKATSTAGRNAARRARGQSVQAQRESPESPLLK' A
#
# COMPACT_ATOMS: atom_id res chain seq x y z
N MET A 1 3.34 -56.20 -2.09
CA MET A 1 2.02 -55.56 -2.20
C MET A 1 2.21 -54.12 -1.74
N ILE A 2 1.88 -53.14 -2.58
CA ILE A 2 2.10 -51.73 -2.22
C ILE A 2 1.12 -51.34 -1.12
N ASP A 3 1.60 -50.62 -0.12
CA ASP A 3 0.76 -50.16 0.97
C ASP A 3 -0.04 -48.94 0.51
N TYR A 4 -1.29 -49.17 0.12
CA TYR A 4 -2.21 -48.13 -0.32
C TYR A 4 -2.47 -47.08 0.77
N PHE A 5 -2.31 -47.45 2.05
CA PHE A 5 -2.47 -46.53 3.15
C PHE A 5 -1.38 -45.45 3.14
N ALA A 6 -0.12 -45.86 2.94
CA ALA A 6 1.01 -44.94 2.84
C ALA A 6 0.84 -43.98 1.65
N LEU A 7 0.37 -44.49 0.51
CA LEU A 7 0.12 -43.68 -0.68
C LEU A 7 -1.02 -42.68 -0.45
N ALA A 8 -2.16 -43.14 0.09
CA ALA A 8 -3.33 -42.31 0.35
C ALA A 8 -3.03 -41.21 1.38
N LEU A 9 -2.24 -41.52 2.42
CA LEU A 9 -1.86 -40.55 3.45
C LEU A 9 -1.02 -39.41 2.88
N GLY A 10 -0.01 -39.73 2.05
CA GLY A 10 0.81 -38.70 1.38
C GLY A 10 -0.01 -37.80 0.45
N HIS A 11 -0.91 -38.40 -0.34
CA HIS A 11 -1.78 -37.65 -1.24
C HIS A 11 -2.81 -36.80 -0.49
N GLY A 12 -3.38 -37.33 0.60
CA GLY A 12 -4.31 -36.60 1.45
C GLY A 12 -3.66 -35.37 2.10
N LEU A 13 -2.45 -35.53 2.65
CA LEU A 13 -1.69 -34.42 3.22
C LEU A 13 -1.33 -33.37 2.16
N MET A 14 -0.94 -33.80 0.95
CA MET A 14 -0.70 -32.89 -0.16
C MET A 14 -1.96 -32.12 -0.59
N ALA A 15 -3.10 -32.79 -0.70
CA ALA A 15 -4.36 -32.14 -1.04
C ALA A 15 -4.76 -31.08 0.00
N ILE A 16 -4.59 -31.38 1.29
CA ILE A 16 -4.86 -30.43 2.38
C ILE A 16 -3.89 -29.23 2.32
N ALA A 17 -2.61 -29.48 2.07
CA ALA A 17 -1.60 -28.43 1.96
C ALA A 17 -1.94 -27.48 0.79
N LEU A 18 -2.32 -28.02 -0.36
CA LEU A 18 -2.72 -27.25 -1.53
C LEU A 18 -4.01 -26.46 -1.26
N LEU A 19 -5.02 -27.08 -0.64
CA LEU A 19 -6.25 -26.38 -0.26
C LEU A 19 -5.96 -25.20 0.68
N ARG A 20 -5.09 -25.41 1.68
CA ARG A 20 -4.66 -24.32 2.57
C ARG A 20 -3.93 -23.21 1.86
N LEU A 21 -3.08 -23.54 0.89
CA LEU A 21 -2.36 -22.54 0.10
C LEU A 21 -3.32 -21.71 -0.75
N VAL A 22 -4.26 -22.35 -1.44
CA VAL A 22 -5.27 -21.66 -2.27
C VAL A 22 -6.17 -20.74 -1.43
N LEU A 23 -6.55 -21.17 -0.23
CA LEU A 23 -7.40 -20.37 0.66
C LEU A 23 -6.63 -19.33 1.50
N ARG A 24 -5.31 -19.24 1.36
CA ARG A 24 -4.50 -18.30 2.13
C ARG A 24 -4.62 -16.90 1.52
N ALA A 25 -5.17 -15.96 2.30
CA ALA A 25 -5.41 -14.58 1.88
C ALA A 25 -4.13 -13.87 1.38
N ASP A 26 -3.00 -14.07 2.06
CA ASP A 26 -1.76 -13.35 1.76
C ASP A 26 -0.90 -14.02 0.66
N VAL A 27 -1.44 -14.97 -0.11
CA VAL A 27 -0.67 -15.61 -1.19
C VAL A 27 -0.40 -14.65 -2.35
N ASP A 28 -1.35 -13.77 -2.66
CA ASP A 28 -1.25 -12.80 -3.75
C ASP A 28 -0.74 -11.42 -3.29
N ASP A 29 -0.57 -11.22 -1.98
CA ASP A 29 -0.06 -9.98 -1.41
C ASP A 29 1.46 -9.90 -1.58
N ASP A 30 1.88 -9.39 -2.74
CA ASP A 30 3.29 -9.06 -2.99
C ASP A 30 3.63 -7.64 -2.47
N PRO A 31 4.52 -7.51 -1.47
CA PRO A 31 4.93 -6.21 -0.93
C PRO A 31 5.60 -5.30 -1.97
N LEU A 32 6.22 -5.86 -3.01
CA LEU A 32 6.80 -5.08 -4.11
C LEU A 32 5.71 -4.47 -4.99
N LEU A 33 4.63 -5.22 -5.28
CA LEU A 33 3.47 -4.67 -6.00
C LEU A 33 2.81 -3.52 -5.21
N GLY A 34 2.74 -3.62 -3.88
CA GLY A 34 2.25 -2.55 -3.02
C GLY A 34 3.02 -1.24 -3.21
N ARG A 35 4.36 -1.32 -3.20
CA ARG A 35 5.25 -0.17 -3.42
C ARG A 35 5.14 0.38 -4.84
N LEU A 36 5.10 -0.50 -5.84
CA LEU A 36 4.96 -0.06 -7.23
C LEU A 36 3.64 0.68 -7.46
N LYS A 37 2.53 0.22 -6.85
CA LYS A 37 1.23 0.90 -6.89
C LYS A 37 1.25 2.27 -6.20
N SER A 38 1.90 2.40 -5.05
CA SER A 38 2.03 3.70 -4.38
C SER A 38 2.84 4.68 -5.22
N ASP A 39 3.96 4.23 -5.77
CA ASP A 39 4.88 5.07 -6.55
C ASP A 39 4.23 5.52 -7.87
N THR A 40 3.48 4.64 -8.54
CA THR A 40 2.70 5.02 -9.73
C THR A 40 1.58 5.98 -9.41
N ALA A 41 0.86 5.80 -8.30
CA ALA A 41 -0.20 6.71 -7.89
C ALA A 41 0.35 8.11 -7.55
N GLU A 42 1.50 8.18 -6.89
CA GLU A 42 2.18 9.43 -6.57
C GLU A 42 2.70 10.13 -7.83
N ASN A 43 3.38 9.40 -8.72
CA ASN A 43 3.88 9.95 -9.99
C ASN A 43 2.73 10.43 -10.90
N SER A 44 1.62 9.68 -10.94
CA SER A 44 0.42 10.07 -11.68
C SER A 44 -0.18 11.36 -11.14
N LYS A 45 -0.26 11.51 -9.80
CA LYS A 45 -0.69 12.77 -9.17
C LYS A 45 0.27 13.91 -9.50
N ALA A 46 1.57 13.70 -9.37
CA ALA A 46 2.60 14.72 -9.65
C ALA A 46 2.57 15.20 -11.11
N THR A 47 2.33 14.29 -12.06
CA THR A 47 2.30 14.61 -13.49
C THR A 47 0.96 15.21 -13.94
N SER A 48 -0.15 14.79 -13.31
CA SER A 48 -1.49 15.27 -13.65
C SER A 48 -1.64 16.79 -13.50
N THR A 49 -2.42 17.42 -14.38
CA THR A 49 -2.76 18.85 -14.27
C THR A 49 -3.50 19.16 -12.97
N ALA A 50 -4.40 18.27 -12.55
CA ALA A 50 -5.13 18.36 -11.29
C ALA A 50 -4.19 18.33 -10.07
N GLY A 51 -3.22 17.41 -10.04
CA GLY A 51 -2.26 17.33 -8.94
C GLY A 51 -1.25 18.48 -8.95
N ARG A 52 -0.78 18.93 -10.12
CA ARG A 52 0.03 20.16 -10.24
C ARG A 52 -0.71 21.40 -9.72
N ASN A 53 -1.99 21.53 -10.04
CA ASN A 53 -2.83 22.63 -9.55
C ASN A 53 -3.13 22.51 -8.05
N ALA A 54 -3.34 21.30 -7.53
CA ALA A 54 -3.50 21.06 -6.09
C ALA A 54 -2.21 21.41 -5.31
N ALA A 55 -1.04 21.01 -5.82
CA ALA A 55 0.25 21.34 -5.23
C ALA A 55 0.58 22.85 -5.27
N ARG A 56 0.05 23.59 -6.25
CA ARG A 56 0.14 25.07 -6.28
C ARG A 56 -0.74 25.71 -5.21
N ARG A 57 -1.96 25.20 -5.03
CA ARG A 57 -2.89 25.70 -3.99
C ARG A 57 -2.39 25.43 -2.57
N ALA A 58 -1.88 24.23 -2.31
CA ALA A 58 -1.30 23.87 -1.02
C ALA A 58 -0.14 24.79 -0.63
N ARG A 59 0.73 25.14 -1.59
CA ARG A 59 1.81 26.12 -1.40
C ARG A 59 1.30 27.55 -1.18
N GLY A 60 0.20 27.93 -1.83
CA GLY A 60 -0.45 29.22 -1.58
C GLY A 60 -1.04 29.32 -0.17
N GLN A 61 -1.67 28.25 0.32
CA GLN A 61 -2.25 28.19 1.65
C GLN A 61 -1.19 28.19 2.76
N SER A 62 -0.06 27.50 2.58
CA SER A 62 1.04 27.54 3.56
C SER A 62 1.64 28.94 3.68
N VAL A 63 1.75 29.68 2.58
CA VAL A 63 2.22 31.08 2.58
C VAL A 63 1.20 32.02 3.24
N GLN A 64 -0.09 31.74 3.09
CA GLN A 64 -1.16 32.55 3.70
C GLN A 64 -1.27 32.30 5.22
N ALA A 65 -1.21 31.03 5.64
CA ALA A 65 -1.18 30.65 7.06
C ALA A 65 0.05 31.23 7.79
N GLN A 66 1.20 31.30 7.12
CA GLN A 66 2.41 31.90 7.69
C GLN A 66 2.37 33.43 7.74
N ARG A 67 1.53 34.07 6.91
CA ARG A 67 1.27 35.52 6.96
C ARG A 67 0.22 35.92 7.99
N GLU A 68 -0.58 34.99 8.50
CA GLU A 68 -1.56 35.20 9.57
C GLU A 68 -0.97 34.97 10.98
N SER A 69 0.30 34.56 11.09
CA SER A 69 1.05 34.54 12.35
C SER A 69 2.07 35.69 12.54
N PRO A 70 1.76 36.98 12.27
CA PRO A 70 2.57 38.06 12.79
C PRO A 70 2.05 38.44 14.19
N GLU A 71 2.95 38.37 15.16
CA GLU A 71 2.98 39.26 16.33
C GLU A 71 1.95 39.04 17.45
N SER A 72 2.37 38.31 18.48
CA SER A 72 2.20 38.80 19.85
C SER A 72 3.58 39.16 20.39
N PRO A 73 4.02 40.44 20.30
CA PRO A 73 5.12 40.91 21.11
C PRO A 73 4.52 41.12 22.50
N LEU A 74 4.60 40.11 23.36
CA LEU A 74 4.37 40.32 24.80
C LEU A 74 5.53 41.18 25.32
N LEU A 75 5.27 42.48 25.29
CA LEU A 75 6.01 43.55 25.93
C LEU A 75 6.03 43.34 27.46
N LYS A 76 7.25 43.38 28.00
CA LYS A 76 7.70 43.80 29.34
C LYS A 76 7.03 43.19 30.58
#